data_AF-A0A3D1QEM0-F1
#
_entry.id   AF-A0A3D1QEM0-F1
#
_cell.length_a   1.000
_cell.length_b   1.000
_cell.length_c   1.000
_cell.angle_alpha   90.00
_cell.angle_beta   90.00
_cell.angle_gamma   90.00
#
_symmetry.space_group_name_H-M   'P 1'
#
loop_
_entity.id
_entity.type
_entity.pdbx_description
1 polymer ?
#
loop_
_entity_poly.entity_id
_entity_poly.type
_entity_poly.pdbx_seq_one_letter_code
_entity_poly.pdbx_strand_id
1 'polypeptide(L)'
;MLTFEEAARHLQAKRIEITGLPVRQAITSVNRAQAYDKWGFSPDVFTLVAFGGSQGAASINRAMLGFLDRIRAERSQVIWMTGHKQYEELLEQVNGLQLGQSKVKLVLKPYLDHIEDALAAADLAVCRAGASTLSELAVLGLPAVLAPYPYASDNHQEKNAR
;
A
#
# COMPACT_ATOMS: atom_id res chain seq x y z
N MET A 1 -8.71 26.50 2.46
CA MET A 1 -9.13 25.18 1.94
C MET A 1 -8.84 24.15 3.01
N LEU A 2 -9.76 23.22 3.25
CA LEU A 2 -9.64 22.15 4.26
C LEU A 2 -9.90 20.78 3.64
N THR A 3 -9.24 19.79 4.20
CA THR A 3 -9.47 18.37 3.87
C THR A 3 -10.78 17.85 4.46
N PHE A 4 -11.08 18.24 5.69
CA PHE A 4 -12.21 17.74 6.48
C PHE A 4 -13.03 18.92 7.03
N GLU A 5 -14.35 18.77 7.05
CA GLU A 5 -15.26 19.81 7.54
C GLU A 5 -15.07 20.06 9.04
N GLU A 6 -14.78 19.01 9.80
CA GLU A 6 -14.56 19.04 11.24
C GLU A 6 -13.36 19.92 11.63
N ALA A 7 -12.42 20.18 10.72
CA ALA A 7 -11.32 21.10 10.97
C ALA A 7 -11.77 22.57 11.01
N ALA A 8 -12.91 22.91 10.39
CA ALA A 8 -13.41 24.27 10.34
C ALA A 8 -13.66 24.87 11.73
N ARG A 9 -14.10 24.05 12.70
CA ARG A 9 -14.36 24.48 14.09
C ARG A 9 -13.10 24.93 14.86
N HIS A 10 -11.91 24.62 14.33
CA HIS A 10 -10.63 24.96 14.94
C HIS A 10 -9.94 26.16 14.27
N LEU A 11 -10.55 26.77 13.26
CA LEU A 11 -9.95 27.82 12.44
C LEU A 11 -10.81 29.08 12.41
N GLN A 12 -10.18 30.25 12.53
CA GLN A 12 -10.84 31.54 12.34
C GLN A 12 -10.47 32.09 10.95
N ALA A 13 -11.37 31.95 9.98
CA ALA A 13 -11.17 32.45 8.62
C ALA A 13 -12.46 33.05 8.04
N LYS A 14 -12.33 34.09 7.20
CA LYS A 14 -13.48 34.75 6.53
C LYS A 14 -14.17 33.85 5.49
N ARG A 15 -13.44 32.90 4.90
CA ARG A 15 -13.92 31.92 3.92
C ARG A 15 -13.23 30.59 4.18
N ILE A 16 -14.03 29.55 4.35
CA ILE A 16 -13.58 28.18 4.48
C ILE A 16 -14.19 27.40 3.32
N GLU A 17 -13.37 26.62 2.62
CA GLU A 17 -13.80 25.74 1.54
C GLU A 17 -13.27 24.34 1.80
N ILE A 18 -14.14 23.35 1.68
CA ILE A 18 -13.77 21.94 1.82
C ILE A 18 -13.45 21.41 0.43
N THR A 19 -12.19 21.03 0.22
CA THR A 19 -11.68 20.58 -1.09
C THR A 19 -11.23 19.12 -1.06
N GLY A 20 -11.29 18.47 0.10
CA GLY A 20 -10.74 17.13 0.30
C GLY A 20 -9.21 17.13 0.27
N LEU A 21 -8.62 15.93 0.24
CA LEU A 21 -7.18 15.76 0.15
C LEU A 21 -6.78 15.67 -1.33
N PRO A 22 -5.82 16.49 -1.79
CA PRO A 22 -5.37 16.42 -3.17
C PRO A 22 -4.68 15.07 -3.43
N VAL A 23 -5.04 14.43 -4.53
CA VAL A 23 -4.43 13.20 -5.01
C VAL A 23 -3.49 13.54 -6.19
N ARG A 24 -2.34 12.88 -6.24
CA ARG A 24 -1.34 13.09 -7.30
C ARG A 24 -1.95 12.70 -8.65
N GLN A 25 -1.74 13.52 -9.68
CA GLN A 25 -2.25 13.24 -11.03
C GLN A 25 -1.76 11.89 -11.58
N ALA A 26 -0.57 11.45 -11.17
CA ALA A 26 -0.04 10.13 -11.53
C ALA A 26 -0.99 8.99 -11.14
N ILE A 27 -1.69 9.09 -10.01
CA ILE A 27 -2.65 8.09 -9.52
C ILE A 27 -3.87 8.02 -10.44
N THR A 28 -4.36 9.15 -10.95
CA THR A 28 -5.51 9.19 -11.85
C THR A 28 -5.17 8.80 -13.30
N SER A 29 -3.89 8.77 -13.65
CA SER A 29 -3.41 8.51 -15.01
C SER A 29 -2.90 7.08 -15.22
N VAL A 30 -3.02 6.21 -14.21
CA VAL A 30 -2.49 4.85 -14.29
C VAL A 30 -3.27 3.97 -15.25
N ASN A 31 -2.56 3.08 -15.94
CA ASN A 31 -3.14 2.06 -16.81
C ASN A 31 -2.78 0.68 -16.27
N ARG A 32 -3.81 -0.10 -15.88
CA ARG A 32 -3.63 -1.42 -15.29
C ARG A 32 -2.93 -2.42 -16.24
N ALA A 33 -3.23 -2.38 -17.54
CA ALA A 33 -2.59 -3.28 -18.51
C ALA A 33 -1.08 -2.97 -18.62
N GLN A 34 -0.72 -1.69 -18.69
CA GLN A 34 0.70 -1.28 -18.69
C GLN A 34 1.40 -1.63 -17.38
N ALA A 35 0.70 -1.52 -16.25
CA ALA A 35 1.23 -1.93 -14.95
C ALA A 35 1.50 -3.43 -14.92
N TYR A 36 0.60 -4.26 -15.46
CA TYR A 36 0.83 -5.69 -15.58
C TYR A 36 2.06 -6.00 -16.45
N ASP A 37 2.18 -5.39 -17.62
CA ASP A 37 3.35 -5.57 -18.49
C ASP A 37 4.64 -5.18 -17.76
N LYS A 38 4.63 -4.05 -17.04
CA LYS A 38 5.78 -3.56 -16.27
C LYS A 38 6.25 -4.54 -15.19
N TRP A 39 5.32 -5.19 -14.50
CA TRP A 39 5.64 -6.18 -13.45
C TRP A 39 5.74 -7.62 -14.00
N GLY A 40 5.47 -7.81 -15.29
CA GLY A 40 5.32 -9.13 -15.93
C GLY A 40 4.17 -9.94 -15.33
N PHE A 41 3.13 -9.28 -14.84
CA PHE A 41 1.99 -9.89 -14.19
C PHE A 41 0.93 -10.30 -15.21
N SER A 42 0.12 -11.30 -14.86
CA SER A 42 -1.01 -11.76 -15.65
C SER A 42 -2.31 -11.12 -15.15
N PRO A 43 -3.20 -10.67 -16.04
CA PRO A 43 -4.44 -9.99 -15.67
C PRO A 43 -5.50 -10.91 -15.05
N ASP A 44 -5.37 -12.23 -15.23
CA ASP A 44 -6.26 -13.27 -14.68
C ASP A 44 -5.83 -13.75 -13.28
N VAL A 45 -4.80 -13.14 -12.69
CA VAL A 45 -4.23 -13.58 -11.41
C VAL A 45 -4.33 -12.47 -10.36
N PHE A 46 -4.84 -12.85 -9.20
CA PHE A 46 -4.99 -11.94 -8.07
C PHE A 46 -3.65 -11.30 -7.67
N THR A 47 -3.67 -9.98 -7.48
CA THR A 47 -2.49 -9.17 -7.19
C THR A 47 -2.64 -8.42 -5.87
N LEU A 48 -1.76 -8.70 -4.93
CA LEU A 48 -1.67 -8.03 -3.63
C LEU A 48 -0.54 -6.99 -3.67
N VAL A 49 -0.80 -5.79 -3.16
CA VAL A 49 0.26 -4.81 -2.84
C VAL A 49 0.34 -4.59 -1.33
N ALA A 50 1.53 -4.66 -0.74
CA ALA A 50 1.74 -4.46 0.69
C ALA A 50 2.83 -3.41 0.96
N PHE A 51 2.54 -2.43 1.82
CA PHE A 51 3.49 -1.35 2.14
C PHE A 51 3.24 -0.63 3.46
N GLY A 52 4.33 -0.20 4.10
CA GLY A 52 4.32 0.56 5.36
C GLY A 52 4.82 2.01 5.28
N GLY A 53 5.13 2.51 4.08
CA GLY A 53 5.89 3.73 3.85
C GLY A 53 7.40 3.48 3.73
N SER A 54 8.20 4.54 3.51
CA SER A 54 9.65 4.42 3.22
C SER A 54 10.48 3.73 4.31
N GLN A 55 10.08 3.91 5.57
CA GLN A 55 10.72 3.27 6.72
C GLN A 55 10.18 1.86 7.00
N GLY A 56 9.12 1.44 6.30
CA GLY A 56 8.47 0.15 6.50
C GLY A 56 7.52 0.10 7.69
N ALA A 57 6.87 -1.06 7.83
CA ALA A 57 6.00 -1.36 8.95
C ALA A 57 6.24 -2.80 9.42
N ALA A 58 6.89 -2.95 10.58
CA ALA A 58 7.28 -4.26 11.10
C ALA A 58 6.09 -5.24 11.27
N SER A 59 4.91 -4.74 11.65
CA SER A 59 3.69 -5.55 11.74
C SER A 59 3.24 -6.09 10.38
N ILE A 60 3.21 -5.23 9.35
CA ILE A 60 2.89 -5.64 7.97
C ILE A 60 3.95 -6.61 7.46
N ASN A 61 5.23 -6.29 7.64
CA ASN A 61 6.33 -7.13 7.16
C ASN A 61 6.28 -8.55 7.74
N ARG A 62 6.06 -8.67 9.05
CA ARG A 62 5.92 -9.97 9.72
C ARG A 62 4.70 -10.74 9.21
N ALA A 63 3.57 -10.06 9.00
CA ALA A 63 2.36 -10.69 8.46
C ALA A 63 2.59 -11.19 7.02
N MET A 64 3.30 -10.40 6.20
CA MET A 64 3.59 -10.74 4.82
C MET A 64 4.50 -11.97 4.68
N LEU A 65 5.53 -12.11 5.53
CA LEU A 65 6.35 -13.33 5.56
C LEU A 65 5.50 -14.58 5.79
N GLY A 66 4.69 -14.56 6.86
CA GLY A 66 3.83 -15.70 7.20
C GLY A 66 2.74 -15.94 6.16
N PHE A 67 2.26 -14.88 5.51
CA PHE A 67 1.30 -14.99 4.41
C PHE A 67 1.92 -15.69 3.19
N LEU A 68 3.10 -15.25 2.75
CA LEU A 68 3.79 -15.83 1.60
C LEU A 68 4.03 -17.33 1.74
N ASP A 69 4.41 -17.78 2.94
CA ASP A 69 4.61 -19.22 3.21
C ASP A 69 3.30 -20.02 3.14
N ARG A 70 2.18 -19.43 3.57
CA ARG A 70 0.86 -20.07 3.54
C ARG A 70 0.27 -20.19 2.14
N ILE A 71 0.54 -19.23 1.26
CA ILE A 71 -0.06 -19.16 -0.08
C ILE A 71 0.82 -19.74 -1.19
N ARG A 72 1.88 -20.49 -0.87
CA ARG A 72 2.85 -21.00 -1.86
C ARG A 72 2.21 -21.80 -3.01
N ALA A 73 1.11 -22.50 -2.73
CA ALA A 73 0.41 -23.32 -3.73
C ALA A 73 -0.61 -22.53 -4.58
N GLU A 74 -0.93 -21.30 -4.17
CA GLU A 74 -1.91 -20.43 -4.81
C GLU A 74 -1.26 -19.63 -5.93
N ARG A 75 -1.89 -19.61 -7.11
CA ARG A 75 -1.43 -18.76 -8.22
C ARG A 75 -1.79 -17.31 -7.86
N SER A 76 -0.79 -16.52 -7.48
CA SER A 76 -0.97 -15.17 -6.95
C SER A 76 0.22 -14.28 -7.29
N GLN A 77 0.03 -12.97 -7.23
CA GLN A 77 1.07 -11.96 -7.52
C GLN A 77 1.17 -11.03 -6.33
N VAL A 78 2.39 -10.71 -5.90
CA VAL A 78 2.61 -9.89 -4.70
C VAL A 78 3.66 -8.84 -5.00
N ILE A 79 3.32 -7.58 -4.78
CA ILE A 79 4.28 -6.47 -4.71
C ILE A 79 4.40 -6.09 -3.25
N TRP A 80 5.59 -6.23 -2.67
CA TRP A 80 5.80 -5.95 -1.25
C TRP A 80 6.95 -4.96 -1.07
N MET A 81 6.59 -3.78 -0.54
CA MET A 81 7.51 -2.73 -0.14
C MET A 81 7.79 -2.84 1.35
N THR A 82 9.00 -3.31 1.68
CA THR A 82 9.38 -3.61 3.06
C THR A 82 9.74 -2.38 3.89
N GLY A 83 10.09 -1.28 3.22
CA GLY A 83 10.85 -0.18 3.81
C GLY A 83 12.35 -0.45 3.80
N HIS A 84 13.15 0.62 3.75
CA HIS A 84 14.61 0.52 3.69
C HIS A 84 15.23 -0.17 4.92
N LYS A 85 14.64 0.03 6.10
CA LYS A 85 15.22 -0.44 7.37
C LYS A 85 15.31 -1.96 7.50
N GLN A 86 14.37 -2.70 6.93
CA GLN A 86 14.28 -4.15 7.09
C GLN A 86 14.47 -4.92 5.78
N TYR A 87 14.83 -4.23 4.69
CA TYR A 87 14.84 -4.83 3.36
C TYR A 87 15.82 -6.01 3.25
N GLU A 88 17.08 -5.82 3.65
CA GLU A 88 18.11 -6.87 3.53
C GLU A 88 17.75 -8.12 4.36
N GLU A 89 17.34 -7.92 5.62
CA GLU A 89 16.91 -9.02 6.50
C GLU A 89 15.72 -9.80 5.91
N LEU A 90 14.72 -9.09 5.37
CA LEU A 90 13.53 -9.71 4.79
C LEU A 90 13.84 -10.41 3.46
N LEU A 91 14.77 -9.88 2.68
CA LEU A 91 15.23 -10.50 1.44
C LEU A 91 15.88 -11.86 1.73
N GLU A 92 16.74 -11.95 2.75
CA GLU A 92 17.33 -13.21 3.20
C GLU A 92 16.26 -14.21 3.65
N GLN A 93 15.29 -13.77 4.46
CA GLN A 93 14.19 -14.62 4.93
C GLN A 93 13.32 -15.13 3.77
N VAL A 94 12.98 -14.26 2.81
CA VAL A 94 12.23 -14.62 1.61
C VAL A 94 13.00 -15.63 0.75
N ASN A 95 14.31 -15.46 0.59
CA ASN A 95 15.15 -16.42 -0.14
C ASN A 95 15.15 -17.79 0.56
N GLY A 96 15.12 -17.81 1.90
CA GLY A 96 15.00 -19.02 2.71
C GLY A 96 13.68 -19.79 2.51
N LEU A 97 12.60 -19.13 2.08
CA LEU A 97 11.30 -19.77 1.78
C LEU A 97 11.32 -20.60 0.49
N GLN A 98 12.41 -20.56 -0.30
CA GLN A 98 12.55 -21.31 -1.55
C GLN A 98 11.34 -21.11 -2.48
N LEU A 99 11.01 -19.84 -2.75
CA LEU A 99 9.88 -19.47 -3.60
C LEU A 99 10.01 -19.91 -5.06
N GLY A 100 11.16 -20.45 -5.49
CA GLY A 100 11.30 -21.06 -6.82
C GLY A 100 10.35 -22.24 -7.09
N GLN A 101 9.77 -22.83 -6.04
CA GLN A 101 8.71 -23.85 -6.13
C GLN A 101 7.30 -23.31 -5.87
N SER A 102 7.19 -22.01 -5.58
CA SER A 102 5.92 -21.34 -5.30
C SER A 102 5.22 -20.94 -6.59
N LYS A 103 3.88 -20.95 -6.57
CA LYS A 103 3.05 -20.33 -7.63
C LYS A 103 2.87 -18.83 -7.43
N VAL A 104 3.48 -18.26 -6.39
CA VAL A 104 3.46 -16.83 -6.09
C VAL A 104 4.55 -16.11 -6.87
N LYS A 105 4.15 -15.16 -7.71
CA LYS A 105 5.07 -14.21 -8.33
C LYS A 105 5.30 -13.02 -7.38
N LEU A 106 6.46 -13.01 -6.72
CA LEU A 106 6.83 -11.97 -5.75
C LEU A 106 7.75 -10.91 -6.37
N VAL A 107 7.40 -9.64 -6.17
CA VAL A 107 8.26 -8.48 -6.36
C VAL A 107 8.52 -7.87 -4.99
N LEU A 108 9.71 -8.10 -4.45
CA LEU A 108 10.16 -7.49 -3.20
C LEU A 108 10.97 -6.22 -3.49
N LYS A 109 10.64 -5.11 -2.83
CA LYS A 109 11.36 -3.83 -2.96
C LYS A 109 11.50 -3.15 -1.60
N PRO A 110 12.55 -2.34 -1.37
CA PRO A 110 12.62 -1.52 -0.17
C PRO A 110 11.59 -0.40 -0.22
N TYR A 111 11.43 0.24 -1.38
CA TYR A 111 10.53 1.37 -1.61
C TYR A 111 10.28 1.53 -3.12
N LEU A 112 9.21 2.23 -3.49
CA LEU A 112 8.90 2.61 -4.88
C LEU A 112 8.62 4.10 -4.95
N ASP A 113 9.32 4.81 -5.83
CA ASP A 113 9.03 6.22 -6.11
C ASP A 113 7.69 6.38 -6.85
N HIS A 114 7.40 5.42 -7.74
CA HIS A 114 6.18 5.34 -8.53
C HIS A 114 5.25 4.25 -7.99
N ILE A 115 4.70 4.47 -6.80
CA ILE A 115 3.77 3.52 -6.17
C ILE A 115 2.47 3.35 -6.97
N GLU A 116 2.09 4.36 -7.75
CA GLU A 116 0.91 4.37 -8.61
C GLU A 116 0.86 3.14 -9.53
N ASP A 117 1.99 2.70 -10.06
CA ASP A 117 2.07 1.49 -10.91
C ASP A 117 1.81 0.21 -10.13
N ALA A 118 2.17 0.17 -8.84
CA ALA A 118 1.89 -0.98 -7.99
C ALA A 118 0.40 -1.01 -7.59
N LEU A 119 -0.17 0.14 -7.25
CA LEU A 119 -1.59 0.26 -6.94
C LEU A 119 -2.47 -0.07 -8.16
N ALA A 120 -2.05 0.37 -9.35
CA ALA A 120 -2.76 0.13 -10.60
C ALA A 120 -2.87 -1.34 -10.97
N ALA A 121 -1.88 -2.16 -10.61
CA ALA A 121 -1.88 -3.61 -10.84
C ALA A 121 -2.60 -4.39 -9.73
N ALA A 122 -2.87 -3.78 -8.57
CA ALA A 122 -3.37 -4.48 -7.39
C ALA A 122 -4.89 -4.70 -7.41
N ASP A 123 -5.33 -5.81 -6.85
CA ASP A 123 -6.73 -6.10 -6.49
C ASP A 123 -7.00 -5.81 -5.00
N LEU A 124 -5.95 -5.83 -4.18
CA LEU A 124 -6.01 -5.54 -2.74
C LEU A 124 -4.73 -4.85 -2.27
N ALA A 125 -4.88 -3.86 -1.39
CA ALA A 125 -3.76 -3.24 -0.67
C ALA A 125 -3.71 -3.69 0.80
N VAL A 126 -2.50 -3.85 1.35
CA VAL A 126 -2.25 -3.97 2.80
C VAL A 126 -1.33 -2.84 3.20
N CYS A 127 -1.84 -1.85 3.91
CA CYS A 127 -1.07 -0.65 4.20
C CYS A 127 -1.41 0.02 5.53
N ARG A 128 -0.64 1.05 5.87
CA ARG A 128 -1.00 1.96 6.98
C ARG A 128 -2.15 2.88 6.57
N ALA A 129 -2.88 3.38 7.56
CA ALA A 129 -4.03 4.27 7.37
C ALA A 129 -3.61 5.76 7.27
N GLY A 130 -2.62 6.05 6.43
CA GLY A 130 -2.21 7.44 6.14
C GLY A 130 -3.24 8.16 5.27
N ALA A 131 -3.56 9.42 5.58
CA ALA A 131 -4.62 10.16 4.89
C ALA A 131 -4.41 10.23 3.36
N SER A 132 -3.17 10.50 2.91
CA SER A 132 -2.82 10.50 1.48
C SER A 132 -3.06 9.14 0.83
N THR A 133 -2.58 8.07 1.46
CA THR A 133 -2.78 6.71 0.96
C THR A 133 -4.26 6.35 0.86
N LEU A 134 -5.06 6.66 1.87
CA LEU A 134 -6.49 6.39 1.84
C LEU A 134 -7.21 7.16 0.72
N SER A 135 -6.79 8.40 0.47
CA SER A 135 -7.35 9.19 -0.63
C SER A 135 -6.98 8.61 -1.99
N GLU A 136 -5.75 8.14 -2.16
CA GLU A 136 -5.29 7.45 -3.37
C GLU A 136 -6.05 6.13 -3.61
N LEU A 137 -6.22 5.32 -2.56
CA LEU A 137 -6.99 4.07 -2.62
C LEU A 137 -8.46 4.32 -2.97
N ALA A 138 -9.07 5.35 -2.38
CA ALA A 138 -10.45 5.73 -2.65
C ALA A 138 -10.65 6.18 -4.10
N VAL A 139 -9.74 7.00 -4.65
CA VAL A 139 -9.78 7.44 -6.05
C VAL A 139 -9.63 6.26 -7.01
N LEU A 140 -8.79 5.29 -6.68
CA LEU A 140 -8.60 4.08 -7.48
C LEU A 140 -9.71 3.04 -7.30
N GLY A 141 -10.57 3.18 -6.29
CA GLY A 141 -11.52 2.15 -5.89
C GLY A 141 -10.85 0.85 -5.44
N LEU A 142 -9.61 0.92 -4.93
CA LEU A 142 -8.80 -0.23 -4.54
C LEU A 142 -9.16 -0.66 -3.10
N PRO A 143 -9.71 -1.87 -2.88
CA PRO A 143 -9.94 -2.38 -1.54
C PRO A 143 -8.64 -2.46 -0.73
N ALA A 144 -8.73 -2.29 0.59
CA ALA A 144 -7.56 -2.30 1.45
C ALA A 144 -7.80 -2.90 2.84
N VAL A 145 -6.78 -3.62 3.34
CA VAL A 145 -6.63 -3.98 4.76
C VAL A 145 -5.70 -2.97 5.42
N LEU A 146 -6.23 -2.27 6.42
CA LEU A 146 -5.51 -1.20 7.09
C LEU A 146 -4.87 -1.70 8.39
N ALA A 147 -3.57 -1.45 8.55
CA ALA A 147 -2.81 -1.68 9.77
C ALA A 147 -2.32 -0.32 10.32
N PRO A 148 -3.11 0.35 11.19
CA PRO A 148 -2.77 1.66 11.72
C PRO A 148 -1.42 1.70 12.43
N TYR A 149 -0.69 2.80 12.28
CA TYR A 149 0.53 3.03 13.05
C TYR A 149 0.19 3.47 14.48
N PRO A 150 0.55 2.69 15.53
CA PRO A 150 0.09 2.96 16.90
C PRO A 150 0.72 4.21 17.52
N TYR A 151 1.82 4.71 16.96
CA TYR A 151 2.53 5.90 17.46
C TYR A 151 2.24 7.14 16.60
N ALA A 152 1.17 7.13 15.81
CA ALA A 152 0.71 8.30 15.07
C ALA A 152 0.19 9.37 16.04
N SER A 153 0.62 10.63 15.88
CA SER A 153 0.18 11.76 16.71
C SER A 153 -1.35 11.81 16.80
N ASP A 154 -1.90 12.07 17.98
CA ASP A 154 -3.36 12.12 18.21
C ASP A 154 -4.16 10.88 17.75
N ASN A 155 -3.46 9.75 17.57
CA ASN A 155 -4.02 8.48 17.11
C ASN A 155 -4.78 8.61 15.77
N HIS A 156 -4.34 9.50 14.89
CA HIS A 156 -5.09 9.83 13.66
C HIS A 156 -5.20 8.63 12.71
N GLN A 157 -4.21 7.73 12.67
CA GLN A 157 -4.30 6.55 11.80
C GLN A 157 -5.33 5.53 12.28
N GLU A 158 -5.59 5.40 13.59
CA GLU A 158 -6.68 4.52 14.05
C GLU A 158 -8.03 5.12 13.65
N LYS A 159 -8.21 6.44 13.82
CA LYS A 159 -9.45 7.14 13.42
C LYS A 159 -9.73 6.99 11.93
N ASN A 160 -8.69 7.09 11.11
CA ASN A 160 -8.78 6.91 9.67
C ASN A 160 -9.16 5.48 9.24
N ALA A 161 -8.93 4.49 10.10
CA ALA A 161 -9.19 3.08 9.79
C ALA A 161 -10.56 2.58 10.30
N ARG A 162 -11.36 3.45 10.91
CA ARG A 162 -12.72 3.18 11.38
C ARG A 162 -13.74 3.86 10.48
#